data_AF-A0A2G2M608-F1
#
_entry.id   AF-A0A2G2M608-F1
#
_cell.length_a   1.000
_cell.length_b   1.000
_cell.length_c   1.000
_cell.angle_alpha   90.00
_cell.angle_beta   90.00
_cell.angle_gamma   90.00
#
_symmetry.space_group_name_H-M   'P 1'
#
loop_
_entity.id
_entity.type
_entity.pdbx_description
1 polymer ?
#
loop_
_entity_poly.entity_id
_entity_poly.type
_entity_poly.pdbx_seq_one_letter_code
_entity_poly.pdbx_strand_id
1 'polypeptide(L)'
;MEKVLKAYYVVMKHDNPPYTHKLIILAKQTNIYEDFSEKQKDLIDLLEPLNIEARYPRDKEGIMKSLDFTRSKSILVKTEELFLWIKEKF
;
A
#
# COMPACT_ATOMS: atom_id res chain seq x y z
N MET A 1 4.59 2.93 -1.02
CA MET A 1 3.81 2.38 0.10
C MET A 1 4.47 1.15 0.73
N GLU A 2 4.73 0.06 -0.01
CA GLU A 2 5.35 -1.17 0.57
C GLU A 2 6.57 -0.90 1.49
N LYS A 3 7.51 -0.08 1.02
CA LYS A 3 8.72 0.28 1.79
C LYS A 3 8.41 0.99 3.11
N VAL A 4 7.38 1.85 3.17
CA VAL A 4 7.05 2.55 4.42
C VAL A 4 6.43 1.59 5.43
N LEU A 5 5.59 0.65 4.98
CA LEU A 5 5.03 -0.38 5.87
C LEU A 5 6.13 -1.32 6.37
N LYS A 6 7.10 -1.67 5.53
CA LYS A 6 8.29 -2.43 5.94
C LYS A 6 9.15 -1.67 6.94
N ALA A 7 9.37 -0.37 6.73
CA ALA A 7 10.09 0.47 7.69
C ALA A 7 9.35 0.55 9.04
N TYR A 8 8.04 0.78 9.00
CA TYR A 8 7.20 0.78 10.20
C TYR A 8 7.27 -0.55 10.97
N TYR A 9 7.28 -1.68 10.25
CA TYR A 9 7.47 -3.00 10.86
C TYR A 9 8.79 -3.08 11.64
N VAL A 10 9.91 -2.66 11.03
CA VAL A 10 11.22 -2.70 11.68
C VAL A 10 11.21 -1.87 12.97
N VAL A 11 10.60 -0.69 12.96
CA VAL A 11 10.54 0.17 14.15
C VAL A 11 9.63 -0.43 15.23
N MET A 12 8.47 -0.98 14.87
CA MET A 12 7.50 -1.49 15.85
C MET A 12 7.80 -2.89 16.38
N LYS A 13 8.45 -3.74 15.59
CA LYS A 13 8.72 -5.15 15.93
C LYS A 13 10.18 -5.40 16.29
N HIS A 14 11.09 -4.46 15.99
CA HIS A 14 12.53 -4.65 16.12
C HIS A 14 13.04 -5.92 15.42
N ASP A 15 12.43 -6.26 14.30
CA ASP A 15 12.72 -7.47 13.51
C ASP A 15 12.57 -7.18 12.00
N ASN A 16 13.01 -8.12 11.17
CA ASN A 16 12.87 -8.04 9.73
C ASN A 16 11.42 -8.23 9.30
N PRO A 17 10.91 -7.43 8.35
CA PRO A 17 9.57 -7.63 7.81
C PRO A 17 9.47 -8.96 7.06
N PRO A 18 8.26 -9.54 6.96
CA PRO A 18 8.04 -10.76 6.18
C PRO A 18 8.47 -10.58 4.72
N TYR A 19 8.90 -11.66 4.09
CA TYR A 19 9.20 -11.70 2.66
C TYR A 19 7.91 -11.72 1.81
N THR A 20 7.24 -10.57 1.74
CA THR A 20 6.01 -10.38 0.97
C THR A 20 5.94 -8.97 0.38
N HIS A 21 5.17 -8.85 -0.69
CA HIS A 21 4.77 -7.58 -1.33
C HIS A 21 3.33 -7.18 -1.00
N LYS A 22 2.62 -8.02 -0.25
CA LYS A 22 1.22 -7.79 0.12
C LYS A 22 1.13 -6.69 1.17
N LEU A 23 0.57 -5.54 0.81
CA LEU A 23 0.48 -4.37 1.68
C LEU A 23 -0.42 -4.67 2.88
N ILE A 24 -1.52 -5.38 2.64
CA ILE A 24 -2.46 -5.80 3.69
C ILE A 24 -1.78 -6.67 4.76
N ILE A 25 -0.87 -7.57 4.37
CA ILE A 25 -0.15 -8.42 5.33
C ILE A 25 0.83 -7.58 6.14
N LEU A 26 1.59 -6.70 5.48
CA LEU A 26 2.54 -5.82 6.15
C LEU A 26 1.85 -4.92 7.18
N ALA A 27 0.69 -4.34 6.83
CA ALA A 27 -0.08 -3.49 7.73
C ALA A 27 -0.72 -4.26 8.90
N LYS A 28 -1.25 -5.46 8.65
CA LYS A 28 -1.86 -6.27 9.71
C LYS A 28 -0.83 -6.78 10.72
N GLN A 29 0.37 -7.14 10.28
CA GLN A 29 1.39 -7.66 11.21
C GLN A 29 1.90 -6.63 12.21
N THR A 30 1.75 -5.34 11.92
CA THR A 30 2.08 -4.25 12.86
C THR A 30 0.86 -3.69 13.59
N ASN A 31 -0.33 -4.28 13.39
CA ASN A 31 -1.63 -3.79 13.88
C ASN A 31 -2.05 -2.39 13.38
N ILE A 32 -1.24 -1.69 12.57
CA ILE A 32 -1.57 -0.36 12.05
C ILE A 32 -2.80 -0.38 11.13
N TYR A 33 -3.13 -1.55 10.56
CA TYR A 33 -4.33 -1.72 9.75
C TYR A 33 -5.63 -1.42 10.52
N GLU A 34 -5.66 -1.69 11.83
CA GLU A 34 -6.83 -1.41 12.65
C GLU A 34 -7.00 0.09 12.93
N ASP A 35 -5.90 0.85 12.86
CA ASP A 35 -5.92 2.31 13.00
C ASP A 35 -6.27 3.04 11.69
N PHE A 36 -6.34 2.31 10.58
CA PHE A 36 -6.73 2.89 9.29
C PHE A 36 -8.22 3.24 9.28
N SER A 37 -8.50 4.44 8.76
CA SER A 37 -9.86 4.77 8.32
C SER A 37 -10.28 3.88 7.16
N GLU A 38 -11.60 3.74 6.94
CA GLU A 38 -12.13 2.96 5.81
C GLU A 38 -11.56 3.43 4.46
N LYS A 39 -11.36 4.74 4.28
CA LYS A 39 -10.73 5.28 3.06
C LYS A 39 -9.28 4.83 2.87
N GLN A 40 -8.54 4.66 3.96
CA GLN A 40 -7.15 4.16 3.90
C GLN A 40 -7.13 2.65 3.64
N LYS A 41 -8.10 1.89 4.17
CA LYS A 41 -8.27 0.47 3.85
C LYS A 41 -8.61 0.28 2.37
N ASP A 42 -9.59 1.03 1.85
CA ASP A 42 -9.93 1.06 0.43
C ASP A 42 -8.72 1.40 -0.46
N LEU A 43 -7.86 2.33 0.01
CA LEU A 43 -6.65 2.68 -0.71
C LEU A 43 -5.63 1.53 -0.71
N ILE A 44 -5.45 0.82 0.40
CA ILE A 44 -4.58 -0.37 0.45
C ILE A 44 -5.06 -1.43 -0.54
N ASP A 45 -6.36 -1.71 -0.56
CA ASP A 45 -6.95 -2.68 -1.50
C ASP A 45 -6.79 -2.24 -2.97
N LEU A 46 -6.90 -0.93 -3.23
CA LEU A 46 -6.65 -0.36 -4.56
C LEU A 46 -5.17 -0.47 -4.96
N LEU A 47 -4.23 -0.26 -4.03
CA LEU A 47 -2.80 -0.30 -4.30
C LEU A 47 -2.26 -1.74 -4.43
N GLU A 48 -2.89 -2.71 -3.79
CA GLU A 48 -2.48 -4.12 -3.80
C GLU A 48 -2.26 -4.69 -5.22
N PRO A 49 -3.21 -4.58 -6.18
CA PRO A 49 -3.00 -5.00 -7.56
C PRO A 49 -2.11 -4.04 -8.37
N LEU A 50 -1.87 -2.81 -7.91
CA LEU A 50 -0.93 -1.89 -8.57
C LEU A 50 0.53 -2.23 -8.23
N ASN A 51 0.76 -3.03 -7.19
CA ASN A 51 2.05 -3.58 -6.83
C ASN A 51 2.42 -4.84 -7.65
N ILE A 52 1.66 -5.16 -8.70
CA ILE A 52 1.90 -6.33 -9.55
C ILE A 52 3.24 -6.17 -10.29
N GLU A 53 4.17 -7.08 -9.99
CA GLU A 53 5.16 -7.53 -10.95
C GLU A 53 4.39 -8.03 -12.19
N ALA A 54 4.48 -7.33 -13.32
CA ALA A 54 3.68 -7.57 -14.53
C ALA A 54 3.93 -8.95 -15.21
N ARG A 55 3.71 -10.05 -14.49
CA ARG A 55 3.95 -11.43 -14.91
C ARG A 55 2.81 -12.00 -15.75
N TYR A 56 1.60 -11.46 -15.64
CA TYR A 56 0.44 -11.89 -16.44
C TYR A 56 -0.14 -10.71 -17.26
N PRO A 57 -0.04 -10.75 -18.60
CA PRO A 57 -0.48 -9.65 -19.48
C PRO A 57 -1.96 -9.25 -19.36
N ARG A 58 -2.85 -10.20 -19.02
CA ARG A 58 -4.30 -9.96 -18.93
C ARG A 58 -4.68 -9.08 -17.74
N ASP A 59 -4.07 -9.31 -16.58
CA ASP A 59 -4.32 -8.50 -15.38
C ASP A 59 -3.79 -7.06 -15.58
N LYS A 60 -2.66 -6.94 -16.28
CA LYS A 60 -2.08 -5.65 -16.66
C LYS A 60 -3.01 -4.84 -17.55
N GLU A 61 -3.62 -5.43 -18.57
CA GLU A 61 -4.55 -4.71 -19.46
C GLU A 61 -5.77 -4.15 -18.72
N GLY A 62 -6.37 -4.95 -17.83
CA GLY A 62 -7.52 -4.49 -17.04
C GLY A 62 -7.16 -3.30 -16.15
N ILE A 63 -6.02 -3.39 -15.48
CA ILE A 63 -5.49 -2.30 -14.64
C ILE A 63 -5.22 -1.06 -15.49
N MET A 64 -4.49 -1.20 -16.60
CA MET A 64 -4.14 -0.06 -17.46
C MET A 64 -5.37 0.63 -18.04
N LYS A 65 -6.40 -0.10 -18.44
CA LYS A 65 -7.68 0.48 -18.91
C LYS A 65 -8.42 1.24 -17.80
N SER A 66 -8.20 0.86 -16.55
CA SER A 66 -8.81 1.52 -15.40
C SER A 66 -8.10 2.82 -15.01
N LEU A 67 -6.85 3.01 -15.43
CA LEU A 67 -6.01 4.15 -15.07
C LEU A 67 -6.00 5.20 -16.17
N ASP A 68 -6.36 6.42 -15.81
CA ASP A 68 -6.13 7.62 -16.60
C ASP A 68 -5.28 8.63 -15.80
N PHE A 69 -4.99 9.78 -16.39
CA PHE A 69 -4.20 10.82 -15.72
C PHE A 69 -4.85 11.30 -14.42
N THR A 70 -6.16 11.56 -14.44
CA THR A 70 -6.92 12.09 -13.30
C THR A 70 -6.93 11.09 -12.15
N ARG A 71 -7.22 9.82 -12.45
CA ARG A 71 -7.25 8.74 -11.48
C ARG A 71 -5.86 8.47 -10.92
N SER A 72 -4.83 8.41 -11.77
CA SER A 72 -3.45 8.19 -11.34
C SER A 72 -2.97 9.31 -10.42
N LYS A 73 -3.27 10.57 -10.76
CA LYS A 73 -2.98 11.72 -9.91
C LYS A 73 -3.71 11.64 -8.57
N SER A 74 -4.99 11.23 -8.58
CA SER A 74 -5.75 11.04 -7.33
C SER A 74 -5.15 9.94 -6.45
N ILE A 75 -4.76 8.81 -7.04
CA ILE A 75 -4.11 7.70 -6.33
C ILE A 75 -2.79 8.17 -5.72
N LEU A 76 -1.99 8.91 -6.48
CA LEU A 76 -0.71 9.45 -6.00
C LEU A 76 -0.90 10.34 -4.77
N VAL A 77 -1.78 11.34 -4.86
CA VAL A 77 -2.05 12.27 -3.74
C VAL A 77 -2.52 11.51 -2.50
N LYS A 78 -3.48 10.60 -2.64
CA LYS A 78 -3.97 9.77 -1.52
C LYS A 78 -2.86 8.89 -0.92
N THR A 79 -1.96 8.39 -1.76
CA THR A 79 -0.82 7.58 -1.33
C THR A 79 0.20 8.42 -0.55
N GLU A 80 0.42 9.67 -0.94
CA GLU A 80 1.27 10.62 -0.22
C GLU A 80 0.66 10.98 1.15
N GLU A 81 -0.65 11.23 1.20
CA GLU A 81 -1.37 11.47 2.46
C GLU A 81 -1.24 10.28 3.42
N LEU A 82 -1.47 9.05 2.94
CA LEU A 82 -1.29 7.85 3.76
C LEU A 82 0.18 7.68 4.19
N PHE A 83 1.14 7.96 3.31
CA PHE A 83 2.55 7.90 3.66
C PHE A 83 2.90 8.85 4.81
N LEU A 84 2.47 10.12 4.73
CA LEU A 84 2.70 11.09 5.79
C LEU A 84 2.02 10.66 7.09
N TRP A 85 0.78 10.18 7.01
CA TRP A 85 0.07 9.68 8.17
C TRP A 85 0.80 8.52 8.87
N ILE A 86 1.34 7.55 8.12
CA ILE A 86 2.12 6.44 8.69
C ILE A 86 3.43 6.96 9.28
N LYS A 87 4.08 7.93 8.64
CA LYS A 87 5.33 8.53 9.12
C LYS A 87 5.14 9.21 10.48
N GLU A 88 4.01 9.87 10.73
CA GLU A 88 3.72 10.46 12.06
C GLU A 88 3.52 9.42 13.18
N LYS A 89 3.51 8.12 12.85
CA LYS A 89 3.39 7.03 13.84
C LYS A 89 4.75 6.53 14.37
N PHE A 90 5.88 7.01 13.86
CA PHE A 90 7.22 6.57 14.28
C PHE A 90 8.33 7.60 14.08
#